data_AF-A0A9X2DMM1-F1
#
_entry.id   AF-A0A9X2DMM1-F1
#
_cell.length_a   1.000
_cell.length_b   1.000
_cell.length_c   1.000
_cell.angle_alpha   90.00
_cell.angle_beta   90.00
_cell.angle_gamma   90.00
#
_symmetry.space_group_name_H-M   'P 1'
#
loop_
_entity.id
_entity.type
_entity.pdbx_description
1 polymer ?
#
loop_
_entity_poly.entity_id
_entity_poly.type
_entity_poly.pdbx_seq_one_letter_code
_entity_poly.pdbx_strand_id
1 'polypeptide(L)'
;MFQKNDPSIMDQIQKKTSVKPDELLKLANSVSQANLQDEATVRQLIAQVAKLANKPVSKEKEDQIVNAIINNNMPTDFASLAKMFNKK
;
A
#
# COMPACT_ATOMS: atom_id res chain seq x y z
N MET A 1 20.22 11.11 -13.78
CA MET A 1 20.02 9.65 -13.86
C MET A 1 19.09 9.27 -12.70
N PHE A 2 17.81 9.03 -12.97
CA PHE A 2 16.85 8.70 -11.92
C PHE A 2 17.06 7.26 -11.44
N GLN A 3 17.07 7.09 -10.12
CA GLN A 3 17.38 5.86 -9.38
C GLN A 3 16.58 4.66 -9.92
N LYS A 4 17.29 3.57 -10.13
CA LYS A 4 16.77 2.26 -10.54
C LYS A 4 15.70 1.77 -9.57
N ASN A 5 14.51 1.51 -10.10
CA ASN A 5 13.62 0.39 -9.80
C ASN A 5 13.97 -0.38 -8.52
N ASP A 6 13.16 -0.27 -7.46
CA ASP A 6 13.05 -1.28 -6.41
C ASP A 6 12.16 -2.42 -6.94
N PRO A 7 12.71 -3.48 -7.59
CA PRO A 7 11.91 -4.47 -8.29
C PRO A 7 11.30 -5.47 -7.30
N SER A 8 11.89 -5.60 -6.11
CA SER A 8 11.63 -6.71 -5.20
C SER A 8 10.25 -6.67 -4.54
N ILE A 9 9.76 -5.49 -4.13
CA ILE A 9 8.46 -5.40 -3.45
C ILE A 9 7.32 -5.38 -4.44
N MET A 10 7.46 -4.66 -5.56
CA MET A 10 6.42 -4.62 -6.59
C MET A 10 6.19 -6.02 -7.19
N ASP A 11 7.28 -6.76 -7.48
CA ASP A 11 7.18 -8.15 -7.94
C ASP A 11 6.55 -9.06 -6.90
N GLN A 12 6.85 -8.87 -5.62
CA GLN A 12 6.27 -9.67 -4.54
C GLN A 12 4.79 -9.36 -4.33
N ILE A 13 4.40 -8.09 -4.42
CA ILE A 13 3.00 -7.68 -4.39
C ILE A 13 2.27 -8.29 -5.59
N GLN A 14 2.77 -8.13 -6.82
CA GLN A 14 2.20 -8.74 -8.01
C GLN A 14 2.04 -10.26 -7.86
N LYS A 15 3.08 -10.97 -7.40
CA LYS A 15 3.03 -12.42 -7.14
C LYS A 15 2.00 -12.81 -6.07
N LYS A 16 1.76 -11.96 -5.07
CA LYS A 16 0.83 -12.24 -3.96
C LYS A 16 -0.59 -11.73 -4.17
N THR A 17 -0.81 -10.79 -5.08
CA THR A 17 -2.08 -10.07 -5.22
C THR A 17 -2.65 -10.01 -6.64
N SER A 18 -2.03 -10.66 -7.63
CA SER A 18 -2.51 -10.70 -9.03
C SER A 18 -2.79 -9.32 -9.65
N VAL A 19 -2.29 -8.24 -9.04
CA VAL A 19 -2.43 -6.86 -9.54
C VAL A 19 -1.39 -6.59 -10.60
N LYS A 20 -1.78 -5.90 -11.67
CA LYS A 20 -0.86 -5.48 -12.72
C LYS A 20 0.06 -4.36 -12.22
N PRO A 21 1.34 -4.32 -12.62
CA PRO A 21 2.26 -3.23 -12.30
C PRO A 21 1.71 -1.84 -12.64
N ASP A 22 1.00 -1.71 -13.78
CA ASP A 22 0.38 -0.44 -14.20
C ASP A 22 -0.69 0.04 -13.22
N GLU A 23 -1.49 -0.87 -12.65
CA GLU A 23 -2.52 -0.54 -11.68
C GLU A 23 -1.90 -0.19 -10.32
N LEU A 24 -0.84 -0.91 -9.92
CA LEU A 24 -0.08 -0.58 -8.71
C LEU A 24 0.59 0.79 -8.80
N LEU A 25 1.16 1.15 -9.96
CA LEU A 25 1.77 2.47 -10.18
C LEU A 25 0.74 3.60 -10.15
N LYS A 26 -0.42 3.41 -10.79
CA LYS A 26 -1.52 4.38 -10.73
C LYS A 26 -2.00 4.57 -9.29
N LEU A 27 -2.15 3.48 -8.56
CA LEU A 27 -2.58 3.51 -7.17
C LEU A 27 -1.55 4.18 -6.26
N ALA A 28 -0.27 3.86 -6.43
CA ALA A 28 0.82 4.50 -5.70
C ALA A 28 0.83 6.02 -5.92
N ASN A 29 0.64 6.47 -7.16
CA ASN A 29 0.54 7.91 -7.47
C ASN A 29 -0.68 8.56 -6.80
N SER A 30 -1.85 7.92 -6.88
CA SER A 30 -3.06 8.43 -6.21
C SER A 30 -2.90 8.49 -4.70
N VAL A 31 -2.23 7.50 -4.10
CA VAL A 31 -1.97 7.43 -2.66
C VAL A 31 -0.93 8.46 -2.21
N SER A 32 0.17 8.65 -2.96
CA SER A 32 1.18 9.66 -2.66
C SER A 32 0.65 11.09 -2.71
N GLN A 33 -0.40 11.35 -3.49
CA GLN A 33 -1.10 12.64 -3.51
C GLN A 33 -2.23 12.73 -2.48
N ALA A 34 -2.68 11.60 -1.93
CA ALA A 34 -3.77 11.57 -0.97
C ALA A 34 -3.29 11.83 0.46
N ASN A 35 -4.17 12.39 1.29
CA ASN A 35 -3.87 12.63 2.69
C ASN A 35 -4.04 11.34 3.50
N LEU A 36 -2.92 10.66 3.76
CA LEU A 36 -2.86 9.45 4.60
C LEU A 36 -3.07 9.72 6.10
N GLN A 37 -3.28 10.98 6.51
CA GLN A 37 -3.59 11.33 7.90
C GLN A 37 -5.10 11.33 8.18
N ASP A 38 -5.95 11.26 7.15
CA ASP A 38 -7.40 11.30 7.29
C ASP A 38 -8.01 9.89 7.24
N GLU A 39 -8.74 9.51 8.30
CA GLU A 39 -9.33 8.18 8.45
C GLU A 39 -10.26 7.81 7.29
N ALA A 40 -11.11 8.74 6.86
CA ALA A 40 -12.07 8.49 5.80
C ALA A 40 -11.34 8.26 4.47
N THR A 41 -10.32 9.07 4.19
CA THR A 41 -9.48 8.96 3.00
C THR A 41 -8.72 7.63 2.98
N VAL A 42 -8.09 7.27 4.11
CA VAL A 42 -7.34 6.02 4.24
C VAL A 42 -8.27 4.80 4.09
N ARG A 43 -9.44 4.81 4.73
CA ARG A 43 -10.44 3.76 4.61
C ARG A 43 -10.89 3.56 3.17
N GLN A 44 -11.21 4.64 2.46
CA GLN A 44 -11.59 4.57 1.05
C GLN A 44 -10.47 4.03 0.15
N LEU A 45 -9.22 4.43 0.41
CA LEU A 45 -8.06 3.92 -0.31
C LEU A 45 -7.87 2.43 -0.09
N ILE A 46 -7.91 1.96 1.17
CA ILE A 46 -7.77 0.53 1.51
C ILE A 46 -8.85 -0.30 0.80
N ALA A 47 -10.11 0.15 0.81
CA ALA A 47 -11.20 -0.53 0.13
C ALA A 47 -10.99 -0.62 -1.39
N GLN A 48 -10.45 0.43 -2.02
CA GLN A 48 -10.10 0.43 -3.45
C GLN A 48 -8.95 -0.53 -3.74
N VAL A 49 -7.88 -0.48 -2.94
CA VAL A 49 -6.72 -1.37 -3.07
C VAL A 49 -7.15 -2.82 -2.88
N ALA A 50 -7.96 -3.12 -1.87
CA ALA A 50 -8.45 -4.47 -1.56
C ALA A 50 -9.24 -5.09 -2.72
N LYS A 51 -10.10 -4.28 -3.37
CA LYS A 51 -10.84 -4.70 -4.55
C LYS A 51 -9.93 -4.97 -5.74
N LEU A 52 -8.96 -4.09 -6.00
CA LEU A 52 -7.97 -4.26 -7.07
C LEU A 52 -7.08 -5.50 -6.84
N ALA A 53 -6.64 -5.70 -5.60
CA ALA A 53 -5.82 -6.84 -5.17
C ALA A 53 -6.59 -8.15 -4.99
N ASN A 54 -7.90 -8.16 -5.27
CA ASN A 54 -8.80 -9.29 -5.05
C ASN A 54 -8.62 -9.92 -3.65
N LYS A 55 -8.33 -9.07 -2.66
CA LYS A 55 -7.99 -9.46 -1.28
C LYS A 55 -9.14 -9.02 -0.38
N PRO A 56 -9.92 -9.95 0.18
CA PRO A 56 -10.97 -9.57 1.12
C PRO A 56 -10.35 -9.00 2.40
N VAL A 57 -10.71 -7.77 2.71
CA VAL A 57 -10.38 -7.10 3.97
C VAL A 57 -11.67 -7.04 4.78
N SER A 58 -11.67 -7.71 5.94
CA SER A 58 -12.78 -7.62 6.90
C SER A 58 -12.74 -6.25 7.57
N LYS A 59 -13.88 -5.74 8.05
CA LYS A 59 -13.96 -4.43 8.75
C LYS A 59 -12.91 -4.29 9.85
N GLU A 60 -12.73 -5.32 10.66
CA GLU A 60 -11.74 -5.33 11.74
C GLU A 60 -10.30 -5.15 11.24
N LYS A 61 -9.95 -5.74 10.09
CA LYS A 61 -8.63 -5.57 9.45
C LYS A 61 -8.49 -4.18 8.83
N GLU A 62 -9.56 -3.68 8.23
CA GLU A 62 -9.59 -2.33 7.67
C GLU A 62 -9.33 -1.31 8.78
N ASP A 63 -10.07 -1.38 9.89
CA ASP A 63 -9.89 -0.48 11.04
C ASP A 63 -8.48 -0.62 11.64
N GLN A 64 -7.91 -1.82 11.72
CA GLN A 64 -6.52 -2.02 12.15
C GLN A 64 -5.50 -1.33 11.21
N ILE A 65 -5.67 -1.46 9.89
CA ILE A 65 -4.78 -0.84 8.91
C ILE A 65 -4.92 0.68 8.97
N VAL A 66 -6.15 1.18 8.99
CA VAL A 66 -6.48 2.60 9.13
C VAL A 66 -5.81 3.18 10.37
N ASN A 67 -6.01 2.53 11.52
CA ASN A 67 -5.43 2.96 12.79
C ASN A 67 -3.89 2.88 12.79
N ALA A 68 -3.30 1.88 12.13
CA ALA A 68 -1.84 1.76 12.01
C ALA A 68 -1.23 2.87 11.13
N ILE A 69 -1.93 3.28 10.07
CA ILE A 69 -1.51 4.37 9.19
C ILE A 69 -1.63 5.72 9.92
N ILE A 70 -2.78 6.01 10.52
CA ILE A 70 -3.05 7.28 11.21
C ILE A 70 -2.13 7.46 12.43
N ASN A 71 -1.94 6.40 13.23
CA ASN A 71 -1.05 6.47 14.40
C ASN A 71 0.44 6.41 14.03
N ASN A 72 0.80 6.47 12.74
CA ASN A 72 2.18 6.36 12.26
C ASN A 72 2.90 5.09 12.78
N ASN A 73 2.15 4.02 13.07
CA ASN A 73 2.70 2.73 13.49
C ASN A 73 3.22 1.92 12.29
N MET A 74 2.95 2.38 11.07
CA MET A 74 3.63 1.91 9.86
C MET A 74 4.50 3.02 9.28
N PRO A 75 5.65 2.66 8.67
CA PRO A 75 6.39 3.61 7.88
C PRO A 75 5.51 4.12 6.73
N THR A 76 5.28 5.42 6.69
CA THR A 76 4.58 6.11 5.59
C THR A 76 5.42 6.14 4.32
N ASP A 77 6.75 5.95 4.45
CA ASP A 77 7.68 5.93 3.35
C ASP A 77 7.80 4.54 2.71
N PHE A 78 7.64 4.51 1.39
CA PHE A 78 7.83 3.32 0.57
C PHE A 78 9.19 2.65 0.81
N ALA A 79 10.26 3.45 1.00
CA ALA A 79 11.60 2.93 1.27
C ALA A 79 11.70 2.17 2.61
N SER A 80 10.90 2.54 3.60
CA SER A 80 10.88 1.88 4.90
C SER A 80 9.98 0.63 4.88
N LEU A 81 8.84 0.68 4.18
CA LEU A 81 8.03 -0.50 3.88
C LEU A 81 8.82 -1.55 3.10
N ALA A 82 9.58 -1.09 2.10
CA ALA A 82 10.49 -1.91 1.31
C ALA A 82 11.49 -2.67 2.19
N LYS A 83 12.10 -1.99 3.16
CA LYS A 83 13.03 -2.58 4.12
C LYS A 83 12.36 -3.60 5.05
N MET A 84 11.11 -3.35 5.49
CA MET A 84 10.37 -4.33 6.30
C MET A 84 10.02 -5.58 5.51
N PHE A 85 9.67 -5.43 4.23
CA PHE A 85 9.28 -6.56 3.37
C PHE A 85 10.48 -7.37 2.86
N ASN A 86 11.63 -6.71 2.66
CA ASN A 86 12.87 -7.35 2.21
C ASN A 86 13.72 -7.93 3.35
N LYS A 87 13.40 -7.62 4.62
CA LYS A 87 13.95 -8.33 5.78
C LYS A 87 13.27 -9.70 5.89
N LYS A 88 13.93 -10.72 5.32
CA LYS A 88 13.77 -12.11 5.77
C LYS A 88 14.45 -12.31 7.11
#